data_AF-A0A4Q0NQA9-F1
#
_entry.id   AF-A0A4Q0NQA9-F1
#
_cell.length_a   1.000
_cell.length_b   1.000
_cell.length_c   1.000
_cell.angle_alpha   90.00
_cell.angle_beta   90.00
_cell.angle_gamma   90.00
#
_symmetry.space_group_name_H-M   'P 1'
#
loop_
_entity.id
_entity.type
_entity.pdbx_description
1 polymer ?
#
loop_
_entity_poly.entity_id
_entity_poly.type
_entity_poly.pdbx_seq_one_letter_code
_entity_poly.pdbx_strand_id
1 'polypeptide(L)'
;MALDSHIPYFRFVDKDLRDVSSQLRRYCKVHFKKDYILLRSIPGIGGIVACGIISELGDLRGFNNLKQLAGYVGLAPGIYQSGNNIRNTGITRCAHRLMRSYFIGAAWQAIRTDPVVQDYYRKHLGKNVKTIIVKIARKLLSRTLAVIKTEIPYVIGVIS
;
A
#
# COMPACT_ATOMS: atom_id res chain seq x y z
N MET A 1 17.90 36.86 -7.95
CA MET A 1 18.26 36.58 -9.35
C MET A 1 18.58 35.10 -9.67
N ALA A 2 18.91 34.22 -8.71
CA ALA A 2 18.97 32.76 -8.95
C ALA A 2 17.66 32.02 -8.60
N LEU A 3 16.90 32.51 -7.61
CA LEU A 3 15.63 31.89 -7.20
C LEU A 3 14.54 31.99 -8.28
N ASP A 4 14.51 33.09 -9.04
CA ASP A 4 13.49 33.35 -10.07
C ASP A 4 13.61 32.40 -11.28
N SER A 5 14.79 31.83 -11.56
CA SER A 5 14.98 30.84 -12.63
C SER A 5 14.67 29.40 -12.17
N HIS A 6 14.78 29.09 -10.88
CA HIS A 6 14.44 27.77 -10.35
C HIS A 6 12.93 27.53 -10.20
N ILE A 7 12.14 28.59 -9.95
CA ILE A 7 10.68 28.51 -9.85
C ILE A 7 10.01 27.96 -11.13
N PRO A 8 10.29 28.46 -12.35
CA PRO A 8 9.70 27.93 -13.56
C PRO A 8 10.14 26.49 -13.85
N TYR A 9 11.40 26.14 -13.56
CA TYR A 9 11.88 24.77 -13.68
C TYR A 9 11.14 23.81 -12.72
N PHE A 10 10.97 24.20 -11.46
CA PHE A 10 10.21 23.42 -10.50
C PHE A 10 8.74 23.23 -10.95
N ARG A 11 8.11 24.28 -11.46
CA ARG A 11 6.74 24.20 -12.01
C ARG A 11 6.65 23.27 -13.23
N PHE A 12 7.66 23.27 -14.09
CA PHE A 12 7.74 22.36 -15.23
C PHE A 12 7.79 20.90 -14.76
N VAL A 13 8.70 20.57 -13.84
CA VAL A 13 8.83 19.21 -13.28
C VAL A 13 7.56 18.78 -12.54
N ASP A 14 6.92 19.67 -11.77
CA ASP A 14 5.65 19.38 -11.09
C ASP A 14 4.52 19.10 -12.10
N LYS A 15 4.47 19.85 -13.21
CA LYS A 15 3.49 19.62 -14.27
C LYS A 15 3.70 18.27 -14.94
N ASP A 16 4.92 17.94 -15.32
CA ASP A 16 5.25 16.64 -15.93
C ASP A 16 4.90 15.49 -14.99
N LEU A 17 5.20 15.63 -13.70
CA LEU A 17 4.85 14.63 -12.69
C LEU A 17 3.33 14.44 -12.57
N ARG A 18 2.54 15.51 -12.61
CA ARG A 18 1.08 15.44 -12.62
C ARG A 18 0.56 14.75 -13.87
N ASP A 19 1.11 15.07 -15.03
CA ASP A 19 0.69 14.50 -16.31
C ASP A 19 0.98 13.00 -16.37
N VAL A 20 2.20 12.58 -15.99
CA VAL A 20 2.57 11.16 -15.89
C VAL A 20 1.69 10.43 -14.87
N SER A 21 1.43 11.04 -13.70
CA SER A 21 0.56 10.43 -12.69
C SER A 21 -0.88 10.24 -13.20
N SER A 22 -1.36 11.15 -14.05
CA SER A 22 -2.68 11.11 -14.66
C SER A 22 -2.77 10.03 -15.74
N GLN A 23 -1.73 9.91 -16.56
CA GLN A 23 -1.60 8.83 -17.54
C GLN A 23 -1.57 7.46 -16.87
N LEU A 24 -0.79 7.29 -15.80
CA LEU A 24 -0.72 6.03 -15.04
C LEU A 24 -2.09 5.62 -14.49
N ARG A 25 -2.83 6.59 -13.91
CA ARG A 25 -4.20 6.35 -13.43
C ARG A 25 -5.14 5.96 -14.56
N ARG A 26 -5.03 6.60 -15.72
CA ARG A 26 -5.86 6.28 -16.90
C ARG A 26 -5.54 4.86 -17.40
N TYR A 27 -4.27 4.51 -17.49
CA TYR A 27 -3.82 3.17 -17.90
C TYR A 27 -4.38 2.08 -16.98
N CYS A 28 -4.21 2.22 -15.65
CA CYS A 28 -4.74 1.24 -14.70
C CYS A 28 -6.28 1.15 -14.74
N LYS A 29 -6.99 2.27 -14.96
CA LYS A 29 -8.46 2.25 -15.11
C LYS A 29 -8.93 1.48 -16.34
N VAL A 30 -8.15 1.49 -17.42
CA VAL A 30 -8.50 0.80 -18.68
C VAL A 30 -8.13 -0.68 -18.60
N HIS A 31 -6.90 -1.01 -18.19
CA HIS A 31 -6.39 -2.38 -18.23
C HIS A 31 -6.70 -3.20 -16.97
N PHE A 32 -6.78 -2.56 -15.80
CA PHE A 32 -6.92 -3.22 -14.49
C PHE A 32 -8.12 -2.68 -13.72
N LYS A 33 -9.23 -2.42 -14.41
CA LYS A 33 -10.40 -1.72 -13.86
C LYS A 33 -10.92 -2.34 -12.56
N LYS A 34 -11.05 -3.68 -12.52
CA LYS A 34 -11.59 -4.40 -11.35
C LYS A 34 -10.70 -4.23 -10.12
N ASP A 35 -9.44 -4.61 -10.22
CA ASP A 35 -8.48 -4.53 -9.11
C ASP A 35 -8.26 -3.09 -8.66
N TYR A 36 -8.24 -2.14 -9.60
CA TYR A 36 -8.14 -0.72 -9.30
C TYR A 36 -9.30 -0.21 -8.43
N ILE A 37 -10.54 -0.63 -8.73
CA ILE A 37 -11.73 -0.25 -7.96
C ILE A 37 -11.70 -0.92 -6.58
N LEU A 38 -11.37 -2.21 -6.53
CA LEU A 38 -11.27 -2.97 -5.28
C LEU A 38 -10.21 -2.38 -4.35
N LEU A 39 -9.01 -2.07 -4.84
CA LEU A 39 -7.96 -1.42 -4.06
C LEU A 39 -8.39 -0.04 -3.55
N ARG A 40 -9.07 0.76 -4.38
CA ARG A 40 -9.57 2.09 -3.98
C ARG A 40 -10.67 2.07 -2.93
N SER A 41 -11.36 0.93 -2.74
CA SER A 41 -12.36 0.79 -1.67
C SER A 41 -11.72 0.79 -0.27
N ILE A 42 -10.43 0.45 -0.19
CA ILE A 42 -9.71 0.32 1.07
C ILE A 42 -9.33 1.71 1.59
N PRO A 43 -9.61 2.02 2.87
CA PRO A 43 -9.31 3.34 3.43
C PRO A 43 -7.81 3.64 3.34
N GLY A 44 -7.48 4.79 2.76
CA GLY A 44 -6.11 5.27 2.61
C GLY A 44 -5.36 4.78 1.37
N ILE A 45 -5.99 3.94 0.52
CA ILE A 45 -5.45 3.61 -0.80
C ILE A 45 -6.01 4.59 -1.84
N GLY A 46 -5.20 5.60 -2.18
CA GLY A 46 -5.51 6.55 -3.24
C GLY A 46 -5.27 5.98 -4.65
N GLY A 47 -5.68 6.73 -5.68
CA GLY A 47 -5.55 6.29 -7.06
C GLY A 47 -4.11 5.99 -7.51
N ILE A 48 -3.13 6.80 -7.10
CA ILE A 48 -1.72 6.54 -7.44
C ILE A 48 -1.14 5.36 -6.64
N VAL A 49 -1.57 5.19 -5.39
CA VAL A 49 -1.14 4.08 -4.54
C VAL A 49 -1.68 2.76 -5.10
N ALA A 50 -2.94 2.74 -5.55
CA ALA A 50 -3.51 1.58 -6.23
C ALA A 50 -2.73 1.24 -7.51
N CYS A 51 -2.38 2.24 -8.34
CA CYS A 51 -1.51 2.03 -9.50
C CYS A 51 -0.16 1.42 -9.10
N GLY A 52 0.51 1.98 -8.10
CA GLY A 52 1.79 1.45 -7.61
C GLY A 52 1.69 0.02 -7.10
N ILE A 53 0.61 -0.32 -6.37
CA ILE A 53 0.37 -1.70 -5.92
C ILE A 53 0.17 -2.65 -7.10
N ILE A 54 -0.63 -2.27 -8.10
CA ILE A 54 -0.87 -3.11 -9.29
C ILE A 54 0.43 -3.29 -10.10
N SER A 55 1.20 -2.21 -10.29
CA SER A 55 2.45 -2.24 -11.05
C SER A 55 3.53 -3.09 -10.38
N GLU A 56 3.66 -3.02 -9.06
CA GLU A 56 4.72 -3.72 -8.32
C GLU A 56 4.33 -5.15 -7.96
N LEU A 57 3.10 -5.39 -7.48
CA LEU A 57 2.68 -6.72 -7.03
C LEU A 57 2.09 -7.56 -8.17
N GLY A 58 1.70 -6.94 -9.29
CA GLY A 58 1.02 -7.63 -10.37
C GLY A 58 -0.29 -8.26 -9.90
N ASP A 59 -0.48 -9.55 -10.18
CA ASP A 59 -1.65 -10.30 -9.73
C ASP A 59 -1.49 -10.78 -8.27
N LEU A 60 -2.20 -10.12 -7.35
CA LEU A 60 -2.20 -10.48 -5.92
C LEU A 60 -2.80 -11.87 -5.65
N ARG A 61 -3.56 -12.44 -6.60
CA ARG A 61 -4.21 -13.74 -6.44
C ARG A 61 -3.20 -14.88 -6.40
N GLY A 62 -2.02 -14.70 -6.99
CA GLY A 62 -0.92 -15.66 -6.96
C GLY A 62 -0.28 -15.87 -5.58
N PHE A 63 -0.56 -15.00 -4.60
CA PHE A 63 -0.03 -15.17 -3.25
C PHE A 63 -0.90 -16.11 -2.42
N ASN A 64 -0.38 -17.30 -2.11
CA ASN A 64 -1.10 -18.28 -1.29
C ASN A 64 -1.07 -17.94 0.21
N ASN A 65 -0.06 -17.21 0.68
CA ASN A 65 0.13 -16.95 2.10
C ASN A 65 0.37 -15.47 2.41
N LEU A 66 -0.32 -14.96 3.44
CA LEU A 66 -0.13 -13.60 3.94
C LEU A 66 1.33 -13.36 4.38
N LYS A 67 2.03 -14.39 4.89
CA LYS A 67 3.45 -14.25 5.28
C LYS A 67 4.34 -13.87 4.09
N GLN A 68 4.09 -14.48 2.93
CA GLN A 68 4.84 -14.19 1.70
C GLN A 68 4.58 -12.76 1.24
N LEU A 69 3.30 -12.35 1.22
CA LEU A 69 2.91 -10.99 0.85
C LEU A 69 3.47 -9.95 1.84
N ALA A 70 3.42 -10.23 3.14
CA ALA A 70 3.99 -9.35 4.17
C ALA A 70 5.52 -9.24 4.06
N GLY A 71 6.21 -10.31 3.65
CA GLY A 71 7.64 -10.27 3.33
C GLY A 71 7.93 -9.43 2.09
N TYR A 72 7.10 -9.57 1.05
CA TYR A 72 7.19 -8.83 -0.20
C TYR A 72 7.01 -7.31 0.01
N VAL A 73 6.01 -6.92 0.80
CA VAL A 73 5.66 -5.52 1.12
C VAL A 73 6.55 -4.91 2.23
N GLY A 74 7.28 -5.74 2.97
CA GLY A 74 8.13 -5.26 4.05
C GLY A 74 7.44 -4.98 5.37
N LEU A 75 6.33 -5.68 5.63
CA LEU A 75 5.57 -5.64 6.88
C LEU A 75 5.77 -6.89 7.73
N ALA A 76 6.57 -7.85 7.28
CA ALA A 76 7.00 -8.98 8.09
C ALA A 76 7.96 -8.51 9.21
N PRO A 77 7.84 -9.02 10.44
CA PRO A 77 8.89 -8.89 11.43
C PRO A 77 10.16 -9.52 10.86
N GLY A 78 11.32 -8.89 11.09
CA GLY A 78 12.61 -9.38 10.60
C GLY A 78 12.94 -10.75 11.18
N ILE A 79 12.47 -11.81 10.51
CA ILE A 79 13.00 -13.15 10.70
C ILE A 79 14.17 -13.21 9.72
N TYR A 80 15.38 -12.93 10.22
CA TYR A 80 16.61 -13.32 9.57
C TYR A 80 16.66 -14.85 9.57
N GLN A 81 16.02 -15.50 8.59
CA GLN A 81 16.39 -16.85 8.21
C GLN A 81 17.33 -16.76 7.01
N SER A 82 18.62 -16.65 7.32
CA SER A 82 19.71 -17.08 6.44
C SER A 82 19.60 -18.60 6.27
N GLY A 83 18.71 -19.03 5.36
CA GLY A 83 18.42 -20.43 5.12
C GLY A 83 18.13 -20.67 3.63
N ASN A 84 19.19 -20.63 2.83
CA ASN A 84 19.37 -21.31 1.55
C ASN A 84 18.28 -21.23 0.45
N ASN A 85 17.37 -20.24 0.46
CA ASN A 85 16.46 -20.05 -0.67
C ASN A 85 16.34 -18.57 -1.03
N ILE A 86 17.36 -18.07 -1.74
CA ILE A 86 17.32 -16.77 -2.40
C ILE A 86 16.40 -16.90 -3.61
N ARG A 87 15.09 -16.90 -3.37
CA ARG A 87 14.13 -16.56 -4.41
C ARG A 87 14.24 -15.07 -4.61
N ASN A 88 14.95 -14.69 -5.67
CA ASN A 88 15.07 -13.31 -6.12
C ASN A 88 13.69 -12.86 -6.63
N THR A 89 12.76 -12.53 -5.72
CA THR A 89 11.54 -11.80 -6.09
C THR A 89 12.04 -10.43 -6.50
N GLY A 90 12.13 -10.14 -7.80
CA GLY A 90 12.85 -9.02 -8.43
C GLY A 90 12.45 -7.59 -8.05
N ILE A 91 11.97 -7.35 -6.82
CA ILE A 91 11.70 -6.05 -6.24
C ILE A 91 13.01 -5.40 -5.79
N THR A 92 13.20 -4.15 -6.18
CA THR A 92 14.29 -3.32 -5.66
C THR A 92 14.01 -2.90 -4.21
N ARG A 93 15.06 -2.75 -3.36
CA ARG A 93 14.90 -2.23 -1.97
C ARG A 93 14.07 -0.93 -1.89
N CYS A 94 14.10 -0.10 -2.93
CA CYS A 94 13.29 1.11 -3.05
C CYS A 94 11.79 0.83 -3.11
N ALA A 95 11.34 -0.11 -3.95
CA ALA A 95 9.94 -0.49 -4.08
C ALA A 95 9.40 -1.12 -2.78
N HIS A 96 10.23 -1.92 -2.09
CA HIS A 96 9.91 -2.44 -0.76
C HIS A 96 9.69 -1.30 0.27
N ARG A 97 10.49 -0.22 0.22
CA ARG A 97 10.32 0.96 1.07
C ARG A 97 9.07 1.78 0.73
N LEU A 98 8.74 1.89 -0.56
CA LEU A 98 7.54 2.59 -1.03
C LEU A 98 6.27 1.85 -0.61
N MET A 99 6.19 0.54 -0.86
CA MET A 99 5.05 -0.29 -0.46
C MET A 99 4.81 -0.22 1.05
N ARG A 100 5.87 -0.35 1.85
CA ARG A 100 5.77 -0.17 3.30
C ARG A 100 5.20 1.19 3.68
N SER A 101 5.66 2.27 3.04
CA SER A 101 5.17 3.63 3.28
C SER A 101 3.69 3.78 2.92
N TYR A 102 3.26 3.18 1.80
CA TYR A 102 1.85 3.19 1.38
C TYR A 102 0.93 2.52 2.39
N PHE A 103 1.27 1.31 2.84
CA PHE A 103 0.43 0.60 3.83
C PHE A 103 0.49 1.24 5.22
N ILE A 104 1.59 1.87 5.61
CA ILE A 104 1.66 2.66 6.85
C ILE A 104 0.75 3.90 6.76
N GLY A 105 0.78 4.62 5.64
CA GLY A 105 -0.12 5.75 5.39
C GLY A 105 -1.59 5.30 5.38
N ALA A 106 -1.88 4.18 4.72
CA ALA A 106 -3.22 3.60 4.71
C ALA A 106 -3.69 3.17 6.11
N ALA A 107 -2.79 2.64 6.94
CA ALA A 107 -3.07 2.32 8.34
C ALA A 107 -3.51 3.55 9.14
N TRP A 108 -2.82 4.68 8.98
CA TRP A 108 -3.23 5.93 9.63
C TRP A 108 -4.60 6.40 9.19
N GLN A 109 -4.90 6.33 7.89
CA GLN A 109 -6.21 6.70 7.38
C GLN A 109 -7.30 5.75 7.90
N ALA A 110 -7.03 4.44 7.92
CA ALA A 110 -7.96 3.43 8.41
C ALA A 110 -8.29 3.59 9.90
N ILE A 111 -7.31 3.97 10.74
CA ILE A 111 -7.55 4.29 12.16
C ILE A 111 -8.56 5.44 12.33
N ARG A 112 -8.62 6.37 11.37
CA ARG A 112 -9.54 7.51 11.42
C ARG A 112 -10.92 7.18 10.88
N THR A 113 -11.02 6.24 9.93
CA THR A 113 -12.27 5.96 9.20
C THR A 113 -12.98 4.70 9.66
N ASP A 114 -12.24 3.66 10.06
CA ASP A 114 -12.81 2.36 10.41
C ASP A 114 -12.85 2.15 11.93
N PRO A 115 -14.05 2.06 12.54
CA PRO A 115 -14.19 1.88 13.98
C PRO A 115 -13.55 0.59 14.50
N VAL A 116 -13.48 -0.48 13.69
CA VAL A 116 -12.84 -1.75 14.09
C VAL A 116 -11.33 -1.57 14.21
N VAL A 117 -10.71 -0.86 13.27
CA VAL A 117 -9.28 -0.57 13.29
C VAL A 117 -8.97 0.43 14.40
N GLN A 118 -9.85 1.40 14.62
CA GLN A 118 -9.75 2.38 15.69
C GLN A 118 -9.83 1.72 17.08
N ASP A 119 -10.76 0.79 17.29
CA ASP A 119 -10.88 0.02 18.53
C ASP A 119 -9.62 -0.80 18.82
N TYR A 120 -9.05 -1.45 17.80
CA TYR A 120 -7.77 -2.15 17.92
C TYR A 120 -6.64 -1.21 18.35
N TYR A 121 -6.57 0.00 17.77
CA TYR A 121 -5.59 1.01 18.15
C TYR A 121 -5.80 1.46 19.62
N ARG A 122 -7.04 1.74 20.02
CA ARG A 122 -7.40 2.17 21.38
C ARG A 122 -7.06 1.12 22.44
N LYS A 123 -7.35 -0.16 22.16
CA LYS A 123 -7.00 -1.29 23.04
C LYS A 123 -5.50 -1.48 23.24
N HIS A 124 -4.66 -0.87 22.41
CA HIS A 124 -3.20 -1.00 22.48
C HIS A 124 -2.51 0.31 22.82
N LEU A 125 -3.27 1.33 23.24
CA LEU A 125 -2.71 2.54 23.83
C LEU A 125 -1.79 2.18 25.01
N GLY A 126 -0.67 2.91 25.14
CA GLY A 126 0.39 2.62 26.11
C GLY A 126 1.52 1.72 25.60
N LYS A 127 1.36 1.08 24.43
CA LYS A 127 2.47 0.38 23.75
C LYS A 127 3.16 1.29 22.73
N ASN A 128 4.33 0.86 22.24
CA ASN A 128 5.07 1.54 21.18
C ASN A 128 4.19 1.77 19.93
N VAL A 129 3.88 3.03 19.64
CA VAL A 129 3.01 3.47 18.54
C VAL A 129 3.45 2.90 17.19
N LYS A 130 4.77 2.93 16.91
CA LYS A 130 5.34 2.38 15.68
C LYS A 130 5.01 0.90 15.49
N THR A 131 5.09 0.10 16.55
CA THR A 131 4.79 -1.34 16.51
C THR A 131 3.30 -1.59 16.26
N ILE A 132 2.42 -0.78 16.86
CA ILE A 132 0.97 -0.89 16.68
C ILE A 132 0.60 -0.60 15.22
N ILE A 133 1.12 0.49 14.65
CA ILE A 133 0.83 0.86 13.26
C ILE A 133 1.28 -0.22 12.28
N VAL A 134 2.46 -0.83 12.49
CA VAL A 134 2.94 -1.94 11.66
C VAL A 134 1.99 -3.15 11.77
N LYS A 135 1.46 -3.45 12.96
CA LYS A 135 0.44 -4.50 13.14
C LYS A 135 -0.87 -4.17 12.41
N ILE A 136 -1.31 -2.93 12.46
CA ILE A 136 -2.50 -2.46 11.75
C ILE A 136 -2.29 -2.53 10.23
N ALA A 137 -1.15 -2.07 9.74
CA ALA A 137 -0.78 -2.15 8.33
C ALA A 137 -0.77 -3.62 7.84
N ARG A 138 -0.29 -4.55 8.67
CA ARG A 138 -0.35 -5.99 8.35
C ARG A 138 -1.77 -6.56 8.34
N LYS A 139 -2.64 -6.11 9.25
CA LYS A 139 -4.07 -6.46 9.23
C LYS A 139 -4.75 -5.91 7.99
N LEU A 140 -4.47 -4.67 7.60
CA LEU A 140 -4.95 -4.08 6.36
C LEU A 140 -4.46 -4.85 5.15
N LEU A 141 -3.18 -5.21 5.08
CA LEU A 141 -2.64 -6.03 4.00
C LEU A 141 -3.37 -7.38 3.87
N SER A 142 -3.74 -8.00 5.00
CA SER A 142 -4.57 -9.21 5.01
C SER A 142 -5.94 -8.95 4.40
N ARG A 143 -6.59 -7.85 4.79
CA ARG A 143 -7.89 -7.44 4.23
C ARG A 143 -7.79 -7.09 2.75
N THR A 144 -6.71 -6.44 2.31
CA THR A 144 -6.44 -6.16 0.90
C THR A 144 -6.36 -7.46 0.08
N LEU A 145 -5.62 -8.46 0.58
CA LEU A 145 -5.54 -9.75 -0.09
C LEU A 145 -6.90 -10.46 -0.13
N ALA A 146 -7.67 -10.39 0.94
CA ALA A 146 -9.02 -10.96 0.99
C ALA A 146 -9.97 -10.27 -0.01
N VAL A 147 -9.96 -8.94 -0.08
CA VAL A 147 -10.76 -8.14 -1.03
C VAL A 147 -10.46 -8.52 -2.48
N ILE A 148 -9.18 -8.68 -2.83
CA ILE A 148 -8.80 -9.05 -4.21
C ILE A 148 -9.13 -10.51 -4.53
N LYS A 149 -9.03 -11.43 -3.57
CA LYS A 149 -9.35 -12.85 -3.77
C LYS A 149 -10.85 -13.12 -3.81
N THR A 150 -11.62 -12.42 -2.98
CA THR A 150 -13.09 -12.57 -2.92
C THR A 150 -13.81 -11.72 -3.97
N GLU A 151 -13.11 -10.74 -4.56
CA GLU A 151 -13.69 -9.72 -5.45
C GLU A 151 -14.79 -8.88 -4.78
N ILE A 152 -14.86 -8.89 -3.44
CA ILE A 152 -15.82 -8.12 -2.65
C ILE A 152 -15.12 -6.85 -2.16
N PRO A 153 -15.68 -5.65 -2.40
CA PRO A 153 -15.08 -4.39 -1.95
C PRO A 153 -14.99 -4.32 -0.43
N TYR A 154 -14.02 -3.55 0.06
CA TYR A 154 -13.82 -3.33 1.48
C TYR A 154 -15.04 -2.64 2.11
N VAL A 155 -15.57 -3.23 3.19
CA VAL A 155 -16.67 -2.65 3.97
C VAL A 155 -16.13 -2.15 5.30
N ILE A 156 -16.43 -0.89 5.62
CA ILE A 156 -16.02 -0.24 6.86
C ILE A 156 -16.81 -0.84 8.03
N GLY A 157 -16.13 -1.15 9.14
CA GLY A 157 -16.77 -1.65 10.35
C GLY A 157 -17.00 -3.17 10.39
N VAL A 158 -16.57 -3.92 9.36
CA VAL A 158 -16.71 -5.38 9.31
C VAL A 158 -15.38 -6.06 9.65
N ILE A 159 -15.45 -7.17 10.38
CA ILE A 159 -14.31 -8.07 10.62
C ILE A 159 -14.37 -9.15 9.53
N SER A 160 -13.67 -8.90 8.43
CA SER A 160 -13.37 -9.90 7.39
C SER A 160 -12.09 -10.67 7.69
#